data_AF-X0YNU7-F1
#
_entry.id   AF-X0YNU7-F1
#
_cell.length_a   1.000
_cell.length_b   1.000
_cell.length_c   1.000
_cell.angle_alpha   90.00
_cell.angle_beta   90.00
_cell.angle_gamma   90.00
#
_symmetry.space_group_name_H-M   'P 1'
#
loop_
_entity.id
_entity.type
_entity.pdbx_description
1 polymer ?
#
loop_
_entity_poly.entity_id
_entity_poly.type
_entity_poly.pdbx_seq_one_letter_code
_entity_poly.pdbx_strand_id
1 'polypeptide(L)'
;DNIRIFTNNVIYRLLEDYIEYAEVRKAEETAKGLSELILPAKLRMIPDFIFRNSDPAVFGVHVEAGTLYPKVTLITADGKKARRVHQIQDKGKTLEKAVKDDEVAISIRGIEIGRDIGRDETLFVNVPESHVRQIMGKFLDELTVDQKQALREYIILQRSMQHPWWGM
;
A
#
# COMPACT_ATOMS: atom_id res chain seq x y z
N ASP A 1 -27.06 14.12 16.92
CA ASP A 1 -26.44 13.60 18.15
C ASP A 1 -24.91 13.51 18.12
N ASN A 2 -24.17 14.49 17.58
CA ASN A 2 -22.69 14.41 17.53
C ASN A 2 -22.00 15.75 17.88
N ILE A 3 -22.48 16.44 18.92
CA ILE A 3 -21.88 17.68 19.42
C ILE A 3 -21.17 17.36 20.74
N ARG A 4 -19.85 17.54 20.78
CA ARG A 4 -19.05 17.43 22.01
C ARG A 4 -19.06 18.79 22.71
N ILE A 5 -19.40 18.82 24.00
CA ILE A 5 -19.38 20.02 24.84
C ILE A 5 -18.20 19.89 25.80
N PHE A 6 -17.35 20.93 25.88
CA PHE A 6 -16.24 21.01 26.82
C PHE A 6 -16.62 21.93 27.98
N THR A 7 -16.43 21.45 29.20
CA THR A 7 -16.73 22.21 30.42
C THR A 7 -15.59 22.06 31.41
N ASN A 8 -14.94 23.16 31.77
CA ASN A 8 -13.84 23.19 32.73
C ASN A 8 -13.81 24.53 33.45
N ASN A 9 -13.49 24.52 34.74
CA ASN A 9 -13.42 25.73 35.58
C ASN A 9 -12.08 26.47 35.42
N VAL A 10 -11.15 25.90 34.66
CA VAL A 10 -9.81 26.46 34.37
C VAL A 10 -9.68 26.66 32.87
N ILE A 11 -9.48 27.90 32.43
CA ILE A 11 -9.47 28.27 31.00
C ILE A 11 -8.40 27.49 30.22
N TYR A 12 -7.17 27.37 30.76
CA TYR A 12 -6.09 26.63 30.08
C TYR A 12 -6.41 25.15 29.90
N ARG A 13 -7.03 24.50 30.88
CA ARG A 13 -7.45 23.10 30.75
C ARG A 13 -8.57 22.93 29.74
N LEU A 14 -9.52 23.86 29.68
CA LEU A 14 -10.57 23.86 28.64
C LEU A 14 -9.95 23.94 27.24
N LEU A 15 -8.91 24.76 27.08
CA LEU A 15 -8.19 24.90 25.82
C LEU A 15 -7.39 23.64 25.48
N GLU A 16 -6.68 23.06 26.46
CA GLU A 16 -5.96 21.78 26.31
C GLU A 16 -6.91 20.65 25.89
N ASP A 17 -8.03 20.48 26.59
CA ASP A 17 -9.06 19.47 26.31
C ASP A 17 -9.60 19.60 24.86
N TYR A 18 -9.79 20.84 24.39
CA TYR A 18 -10.24 21.11 23.02
C TYR A 18 -9.17 20.81 21.98
N ILE A 19 -7.92 21.23 22.22
CA ILE A 19 -6.80 21.01 21.29
C ILE A 19 -6.56 19.50 21.13
N GLU A 20 -6.49 18.75 22.24
CA GLU A 20 -6.33 17.30 22.21
C GLU A 20 -7.46 16.63 21.43
N TYR A 21 -8.71 17.01 21.69
CA TYR A 21 -9.84 16.46 20.95
C TYR A 21 -9.76 16.79 19.45
N ALA A 22 -9.38 18.02 19.09
CA ALA A 22 -9.26 18.44 17.69
C ALA A 22 -8.14 17.65 16.97
N GLU A 23 -7.00 17.42 17.64
CA GLU A 23 -5.90 16.62 17.11
C GLU A 23 -6.31 15.16 16.91
N VAL A 24 -6.98 14.55 17.89
CA VAL A 24 -7.49 13.18 17.79
C VAL A 24 -8.50 13.05 16.65
N ARG A 25 -9.45 13.99 16.55
CA ARG A 25 -10.43 14.01 15.46
C ARG A 25 -9.78 14.12 14.08
N LYS A 26 -8.80 15.00 13.96
CA LYS A 26 -8.04 15.16 12.71
C LYS A 26 -7.30 13.86 12.36
N ALA A 27 -6.65 13.23 13.33
CA ALA A 27 -5.96 11.95 13.12
C ALA A 27 -6.93 10.83 12.72
N GLU A 28 -8.11 10.75 13.35
CA GLU A 28 -9.17 9.78 13.00
C GLU A 28 -9.67 9.98 11.56
N GLU A 29 -9.92 11.23 11.15
CA GLU A 29 -10.33 11.56 9.78
C GLU A 29 -9.24 11.22 8.76
N THR A 30 -7.99 11.56 9.06
CA THR A 30 -6.84 11.23 8.22
C THR A 30 -6.67 9.71 8.08
N ALA A 31 -6.71 8.97 9.19
CA ALA A 31 -6.58 7.51 9.19
C ALA A 31 -7.70 6.84 8.40
N LYS A 32 -8.94 7.33 8.56
CA LYS A 32 -10.08 6.86 7.77
C LYS A 32 -9.87 7.12 6.27
N GLY A 33 -9.49 8.34 5.91
CA GLY A 33 -9.21 8.71 4.53
C GLY A 33 -8.13 7.83 3.89
N LEU A 34 -7.02 7.58 4.61
CA LEU A 34 -5.96 6.68 4.15
C LEU A 34 -6.42 5.22 4.00
N SER A 35 -7.29 4.73 4.89
CA SER A 35 -7.77 3.34 4.85
C SER A 35 -8.63 3.01 3.62
N GLU A 36 -9.25 4.02 3.02
CA GLU A 36 -10.03 3.88 1.78
C GLU A 36 -9.15 3.87 0.53
N LEU A 37 -7.87 4.25 0.67
CA LEU A 37 -6.92 4.34 -0.43
C LEU A 37 -6.08 3.06 -0.56
N ILE A 38 -5.68 2.79 -1.80
CA ILE A 38 -4.70 1.75 -2.08
C ILE A 38 -3.33 2.39 -1.93
N LEU A 39 -2.57 1.92 -0.95
CA LEU A 39 -1.24 2.43 -0.67
C LEU A 39 -0.19 1.81 -1.61
N PRO A 40 0.86 2.57 -1.97
CA PRO A 40 1.94 2.07 -2.81
C PRO A 40 2.81 1.07 -2.06
N ALA A 41 3.26 0.05 -2.77
CA ALA A 41 4.33 -0.82 -2.32
C ALA A 41 5.13 -1.33 -3.52
N LYS A 42 6.41 -1.59 -3.29
CA LYS A 42 7.36 -2.20 -4.22
C LYS A 42 7.85 -3.51 -3.61
N LEU A 43 7.82 -4.56 -4.42
CA LEU A 43 8.15 -5.91 -4.03
C LEU A 43 9.20 -6.48 -4.99
N ARG A 44 10.09 -7.31 -4.48
CA ARG A 44 10.98 -8.14 -5.30
C ARG A 44 10.63 -9.60 -5.11
N MET A 45 10.44 -10.33 -6.20
CA MET A 45 10.31 -11.79 -6.14
C MET A 45 11.61 -12.41 -5.63
N ILE A 46 11.51 -13.47 -4.83
CA ILE A 46 12.66 -14.25 -4.38
C ILE A 46 12.69 -15.53 -5.25
N PRO A 47 13.59 -15.64 -6.25
CA PRO A 47 13.52 -16.70 -7.27
C PRO A 47 13.59 -18.12 -6.70
N ASP A 48 14.37 -18.32 -5.64
CA ASP A 48 14.54 -19.61 -4.97
C ASP A 48 13.30 -20.03 -4.16
N PHE A 49 12.33 -19.14 -3.96
CA PHE A 49 11.15 -19.34 -3.11
C PHE A 49 9.86 -19.37 -3.93
N ILE A 50 9.85 -20.12 -5.03
CA ILE A 50 8.63 -20.41 -5.80
C ILE A 50 8.07 -21.76 -5.34
N PHE A 51 7.00 -21.72 -4.56
CA PHE A 51 6.36 -22.91 -4.00
C PHE A 51 5.35 -23.53 -4.95
N ARG A 52 4.67 -22.71 -5.74
CA ARG A 52 3.71 -23.17 -6.77
C ARG A 52 3.66 -22.21 -7.95
N ASN A 53 3.74 -22.74 -9.17
CA ASN A 53 3.77 -21.91 -10.37
C ASN A 53 2.40 -21.35 -10.77
N SER A 54 1.29 -22.05 -10.50
CA SER A 54 -0.06 -21.63 -10.91
C SER A 54 -1.18 -22.18 -10.03
N ASP A 55 -2.34 -21.53 -10.11
CA ASP A 55 -3.63 -21.88 -9.47
C ASP A 55 -3.62 -22.35 -8.01
N PRO A 56 -3.48 -21.40 -7.06
CA PRO A 56 -2.81 -20.09 -7.22
C PRO A 56 -1.28 -20.20 -7.33
N ALA A 57 -0.66 -19.30 -8.08
CA ALA A 57 0.78 -19.10 -7.98
C ALA A 57 1.13 -18.69 -6.54
N VAL A 58 2.12 -19.34 -5.93
CA VAL A 58 2.59 -19.07 -4.56
C VAL A 58 4.09 -18.91 -4.58
N PHE A 59 4.57 -17.74 -4.16
CA PHE A 59 5.98 -17.40 -4.21
C PHE A 59 6.35 -16.39 -3.12
N GLY A 60 7.62 -16.43 -2.71
CA GLY A 60 8.22 -15.50 -1.77
C GLY A 60 8.47 -14.14 -2.42
N VAL A 61 8.21 -13.08 -1.67
CA VAL A 61 8.53 -11.70 -2.03
C VAL A 61 9.20 -11.00 -0.86
N HIS A 62 10.13 -10.12 -1.18
CA HIS A 62 10.70 -9.15 -0.26
C HIS A 62 10.04 -7.79 -0.49
N VAL A 63 9.52 -7.16 0.56
CA VAL A 63 8.91 -5.82 0.46
C VAL A 63 10.01 -4.76 0.52
N GLU A 64 10.44 -4.25 -0.64
CA GLU A 64 11.52 -3.25 -0.70
C GLU A 64 11.09 -1.88 -0.14
N ALA A 65 9.81 -1.52 -0.33
CA ALA A 65 9.27 -0.24 0.11
C ALA A 65 7.74 -0.27 0.19
N GLY A 66 7.16 0.49 1.12
CA GLY A 66 5.72 0.67 1.25
C GLY A 66 5.04 -0.41 2.08
N THR A 67 3.73 -0.57 1.87
CA THR A 67 2.92 -1.53 2.63
C THR A 67 2.05 -2.35 1.70
N LEU A 68 2.29 -3.67 1.69
CA LEU A 68 1.52 -4.60 0.91
C LEU A 68 0.29 -5.06 1.70
N TYR A 69 -0.89 -4.87 1.11
CA TYR A 69 -2.14 -5.39 1.64
C TYR A 69 -2.66 -6.56 0.78
N PRO A 70 -3.39 -7.52 1.35
CA PRO A 70 -4.14 -8.49 0.57
C PRO A 70 -5.15 -7.79 -0.35
N LYS A 71 -5.62 -8.50 -1.38
CA LYS A 71 -6.68 -8.05 -2.31
C LYS A 71 -6.31 -6.88 -3.22
N VAL A 72 -5.10 -6.34 -3.13
CA VAL A 72 -4.57 -5.39 -4.11
C VAL A 72 -4.15 -6.11 -5.40
N THR A 73 -4.16 -5.40 -6.52
CA THR A 73 -3.58 -5.88 -7.78
C THR A 73 -2.13 -5.44 -7.90
N LEU A 74 -1.31 -6.22 -8.59
CA LEU A 74 0.09 -5.90 -8.81
C LEU A 74 0.35 -5.58 -10.29
N ILE A 75 1.48 -4.95 -10.57
CA ILE A 75 1.99 -4.73 -11.92
C ILE A 75 3.49 -4.94 -11.89
N THR A 76 4.04 -5.60 -12.88
CA THR A 76 5.48 -5.77 -13.04
C THR A 76 6.12 -4.47 -13.54
N ALA A 77 7.44 -4.35 -13.39
CA ALA A 77 8.19 -3.21 -13.92
C ALA A 77 8.17 -3.10 -15.47
N ASP A 78 7.78 -4.17 -16.18
CA ASP A 78 7.56 -4.16 -17.64
C ASP A 78 6.09 -3.88 -18.03
N GLY A 79 5.21 -3.65 -17.05
CA GLY A 79 3.83 -3.20 -17.28
C GLY A 79 2.79 -4.31 -17.41
N LYS A 80 3.20 -5.57 -17.22
CA LYS A 80 2.27 -6.70 -17.16
C LYS A 80 1.50 -6.65 -15.85
N LYS A 81 0.17 -6.68 -15.95
CA LYS A 81 -0.70 -6.68 -14.78
C LYS A 81 -0.68 -8.05 -14.11
N ALA A 82 0.04 -8.14 -13.00
CA ALA A 82 -0.09 -9.27 -12.09
C ALA A 82 -1.47 -9.20 -11.41
N ARG A 83 -2.21 -10.31 -11.44
CA ARG A 83 -3.58 -10.35 -10.90
C ARG A 83 -3.59 -10.09 -9.39
N ARG A 84 -4.79 -10.09 -8.82
CA ARG A 84 -5.05 -9.75 -7.42
C ARG A 84 -4.34 -10.69 -6.44
N VAL A 85 -3.63 -10.13 -5.46
CA VAL A 85 -3.07 -10.84 -4.30
C VAL A 85 -4.22 -11.44 -3.51
N HIS A 86 -4.24 -12.76 -3.40
CA HIS A 86 -5.27 -13.48 -2.67
C HIS A 86 -4.99 -13.49 -1.16
N GLN A 87 -3.75 -13.81 -0.77
CA GLN A 87 -3.34 -13.93 0.63
C GLN A 87 -1.85 -13.65 0.77
N ILE A 88 -1.47 -13.09 1.93
CA ILE A 88 -0.09 -12.91 2.38
C ILE A 88 0.11 -13.85 3.58
N GLN A 89 1.24 -14.56 3.62
CA GLN A 89 1.57 -15.47 4.71
C GLN A 89 3.04 -15.29 5.15
N ASP A 90 3.25 -15.35 6.46
CA ASP A 90 4.58 -15.54 7.06
C ASP A 90 4.56 -16.81 7.91
N LYS A 91 5.44 -17.76 7.59
CA LYS A 91 5.60 -19.05 8.29
C LYS A 91 4.26 -19.77 8.56
N GLY A 92 3.37 -19.76 7.56
CA GLY A 92 2.06 -20.40 7.61
C GLY A 92 0.96 -19.61 8.32
N LYS A 93 1.26 -18.42 8.87
CA LYS A 93 0.26 -17.51 9.44
C LYS A 93 -0.16 -16.47 8.42
N THR A 94 -1.47 -16.25 8.31
CA THR A 94 -2.03 -15.21 7.44
C THR A 94 -1.72 -13.84 8.02
N LEU A 95 -1.26 -12.92 7.17
CA LEU A 95 -1.01 -11.53 7.53
C LEU A 95 -2.05 -10.60 6.91
N GLU A 96 -2.42 -9.56 7.66
CA GLU A 96 -3.30 -8.48 7.17
C GLU A 96 -2.53 -7.45 6.33
N LYS A 97 -1.22 -7.36 6.53
CA LYS A 97 -0.29 -6.52 5.78
C LYS A 97 1.14 -7.04 5.90
N ALA A 98 2.00 -6.68 4.97
CA ALA A 98 3.45 -6.80 5.06
C ALA A 98 4.08 -5.41 4.84
N VAL A 99 5.07 -5.05 5.63
CA VAL A 99 5.75 -3.75 5.60
C VAL A 99 7.14 -3.89 5.00
N LYS A 100 7.83 -2.78 4.80
CA LYS A 100 9.21 -2.76 4.32
C LYS A 100 10.09 -3.75 5.09
N ASP A 101 10.99 -4.39 4.36
CA ASP A 101 11.97 -5.39 4.78
C ASP A 101 11.37 -6.76 5.15
N ASP A 102 10.04 -6.92 5.13
CA ASP A 102 9.40 -8.23 5.33
C ASP A 102 9.66 -9.16 4.13
N GLU A 103 9.99 -10.42 4.43
CA GLU A 103 10.00 -11.52 3.47
C GLU A 103 8.81 -12.43 3.72
N VAL A 104 7.86 -12.43 2.79
CA VAL A 104 6.56 -13.11 2.96
C VAL A 104 6.21 -13.93 1.73
N ALA A 105 5.41 -14.97 1.89
CA ALA A 105 4.81 -15.70 0.78
C ALA A 105 3.50 -15.03 0.37
N ILE A 106 3.32 -14.77 -0.91
CA ILE A 106 2.06 -14.28 -1.47
C ILE A 106 1.45 -15.32 -2.41
N SER A 107 0.12 -15.32 -2.48
CA SER A 107 -0.62 -16.14 -3.44
C SER A 107 -1.41 -15.30 -4.42
N ILE A 108 -1.34 -15.62 -5.71
CA ILE A 108 -2.08 -14.92 -6.78
C ILE A 108 -2.80 -15.96 -7.64
N ARG A 109 -4.12 -15.79 -7.82
CA ARG A 109 -4.95 -16.69 -8.65
C ARG A 109 -4.95 -16.23 -10.11
N GLY A 110 -5.00 -17.18 -11.04
CA GLY A 110 -5.14 -16.91 -12.48
C GLY A 110 -3.89 -16.37 -13.18
N ILE A 111 -2.71 -16.62 -12.61
CA ILE A 111 -1.42 -16.39 -13.26
C ILE A 111 -0.55 -17.64 -13.19
N GLU A 112 0.40 -17.75 -14.11
CA GLU A 112 1.44 -18.77 -14.15
C GLU A 112 2.85 -18.16 -14.15
N ILE A 113 3.67 -18.50 -13.16
CA ILE A 113 5.08 -18.08 -13.08
C ILE A 113 5.91 -18.78 -14.17
N GLY A 114 6.67 -18.00 -14.90
CA GLY A 114 7.43 -18.40 -16.09
C GLY A 114 6.68 -18.19 -17.40
N ARG A 115 5.39 -17.84 -17.35
CA ARG A 115 4.56 -17.56 -18.53
C ARG A 115 3.96 -16.15 -18.50
N ASP A 116 3.19 -15.84 -17.46
CA ASP A 116 2.53 -14.54 -17.31
C ASP A 116 3.45 -13.51 -16.62
N ILE A 117 4.22 -13.98 -15.62
CA ILE A 117 5.25 -13.21 -14.92
C ILE A 117 6.55 -14.01 -14.91
N GLY A 118 7.71 -13.34 -14.92
CA GLY A 118 9.01 -13.99 -14.77
C GLY A 118 9.22 -14.63 -13.40
N ARG A 119 10.40 -15.26 -13.21
CA ARG A 119 10.82 -15.83 -11.93
C ARG A 119 11.55 -14.83 -11.01
N ASP A 120 11.92 -13.68 -11.56
CA ASP A 120 12.77 -12.69 -10.89
C ASP A 120 12.30 -11.26 -11.25
N GLU A 121 11.04 -10.99 -10.92
CA GLU A 121 10.35 -9.73 -11.25
C GLU A 121 10.39 -8.74 -10.09
N THR A 122 10.40 -7.45 -10.46
CA THR A 122 10.02 -6.37 -9.54
C THR A 122 8.55 -6.06 -9.77
N LEU A 123 7.78 -6.09 -8.70
CA LEU A 123 6.33 -5.87 -8.70
C LEU A 123 6.01 -4.60 -7.94
N PHE A 124 5.02 -3.86 -8.41
CA PHE A 124 4.45 -2.70 -7.74
C PHE A 124 2.98 -2.95 -7.46
N VAL A 125 2.47 -2.40 -6.36
CA VAL A 125 1.01 -2.31 -6.18
C VAL A 125 0.45 -1.40 -7.26
N ASN A 126 -0.53 -1.90 -8.01
CA ASN A 126 -1.22 -1.15 -9.05
C ASN A 126 -2.22 -0.18 -8.38
N VAL A 127 -1.71 0.97 -7.95
CA VAL A 127 -2.48 2.07 -7.35
C VAL A 127 -3.27 2.81 -8.44
N PRO A 128 -4.60 2.98 -8.31
CA PRO A 128 -5.40 3.79 -9.22
C PRO A 128 -4.93 5.24 -9.28
N GLU A 129 -5.02 5.87 -10.45
CA GLU A 129 -4.61 7.27 -10.61
C GLU A 129 -5.39 8.23 -9.70
N SER A 130 -6.67 7.96 -9.46
CA SER A 130 -7.50 8.72 -8.52
C SER A 130 -6.98 8.64 -7.08
N HIS A 131 -6.41 7.51 -6.67
CA HIS A 131 -5.81 7.33 -5.35
C HIS A 131 -4.45 8.02 -5.29
N VAL A 132 -3.63 7.93 -6.34
CA VAL A 132 -2.36 8.68 -6.44
C VAL A 132 -2.59 10.18 -6.28
N ARG A 133 -3.57 10.76 -6.99
CA ARG A 133 -3.91 12.18 -6.85
C ARG A 133 -4.35 12.56 -5.43
N GLN A 134 -5.15 11.72 -4.78
CA GLN A 134 -5.57 11.95 -3.39
C GLN A 134 -4.39 11.86 -2.42
N ILE A 135 -3.52 10.86 -2.59
CA ILE A 135 -2.31 10.69 -1.79
C ILE A 135 -1.43 11.94 -1.94
N MET A 136 -1.12 12.34 -3.17
CA MET A 136 -0.25 13.50 -3.44
C MET A 136 -0.86 14.82 -2.94
N GLY A 137 -2.16 15.00 -3.08
CA GLY A 137 -2.82 16.27 -2.76
C GLY A 137 -3.21 16.45 -1.29
N LYS A 138 -3.45 15.36 -0.54
CA LYS A 138 -4.00 15.43 0.83
C LYS A 138 -3.22 14.68 1.88
N PHE A 139 -2.60 13.56 1.52
CA PHE A 139 -2.05 12.62 2.50
C PHE A 139 -0.54 12.45 2.41
N LEU A 140 0.14 13.22 1.55
CA LEU A 140 1.55 13.02 1.26
C LEU A 140 2.42 13.07 2.52
N ASP A 141 2.12 13.99 3.44
CA ASP A 141 2.89 14.16 4.69
C ASP A 141 2.70 13.01 5.68
N GLU A 142 1.60 12.25 5.54
CA GLU A 142 1.27 11.10 6.39
C GLU A 142 1.99 9.82 5.95
N LEU A 143 2.57 9.79 4.74
CA LEU A 143 3.35 8.63 4.29
C LEU A 143 4.75 8.63 4.89
N THR A 144 5.18 7.42 5.22
CA THR A 144 6.57 7.11 5.56
C THR A 144 7.51 7.37 4.38
N VAL A 145 8.81 7.48 4.67
CA VAL A 145 9.83 7.77 3.65
C VAL A 145 9.85 6.71 2.55
N ASP A 146 9.72 5.43 2.91
CA ASP A 146 9.69 4.32 1.97
C ASP A 146 8.39 4.27 1.16
N GLN A 147 7.24 4.57 1.76
CA GLN A 147 5.99 4.70 1.01
C GLN A 147 6.06 5.84 -0.01
N LYS A 148 6.68 6.98 0.33
CA LYS A 148 6.94 8.08 -0.61
C LYS A 148 7.86 7.64 -1.74
N GLN A 149 8.88 6.84 -1.44
CA GLN A 149 9.76 6.25 -2.45
C GLN A 149 8.99 5.32 -3.40
N ALA A 150 8.21 4.37 -2.86
CA ALA A 150 7.40 3.45 -3.64
C ALA A 150 6.41 4.20 -4.55
N LEU A 151 5.76 5.25 -4.03
CA LEU A 151 4.86 6.11 -4.80
C LEU A 151 5.59 6.77 -5.97
N ARG A 152 6.76 7.36 -5.72
CA ARG A 152 7.55 8.06 -6.73
C ARG A 152 7.98 7.11 -7.85
N GLU A 153 8.53 5.95 -7.49
CA GLU A 153 8.94 4.93 -8.48
C GLU A 153 7.75 4.45 -9.29
N TYR A 154 6.60 4.22 -8.64
CA TYR A 154 5.37 3.81 -9.32
C TYR A 154 4.82 4.89 -10.28
N ILE A 155 4.86 6.17 -9.92
CA ILE A 155 4.46 7.27 -10.81
C ILE A 155 5.37 7.33 -12.04
N ILE A 156 6.69 7.18 -11.85
CA ILE A 156 7.65 7.16 -12.97
C ILE A 156 7.33 6.01 -13.92
N LEU A 157 7.05 4.82 -13.37
CA LEU A 157 6.62 3.65 -14.13
C LEU A 157 5.35 3.92 -14.95
N GLN A 158 4.31 4.48 -14.32
CA GLN A 158 3.05 4.75 -14.99
C GLN A 158 3.18 5.82 -16.08
N ARG A 159 4.02 6.83 -15.86
CA ARG A 159 4.29 7.89 -16.86
C ARG A 159 5.02 7.38 -18.09
N SER A 160 5.93 6.41 -17.93
CA SER A 160 6.63 5.80 -19.06
C SER A 160 5.72 4.88 -19.89
N MET A 161 4.69 4.30 -19.25
CA MET A 161 3.76 3.37 -19.91
C MET A 161 2.52 4.03 -20.50
N GLN A 162 2.04 5.13 -19.91
CA GLN A 162 0.78 5.78 -20.30
C GLN A 162 1.00 7.15 -20.92
N HIS A 163 1.21 8.18 -20.09
CA HIS A 163 1.44 9.55 -20.54
C HIS A 163 2.23 10.36 -19.49
N PRO A 164 2.96 11.42 -19.91
CA PRO A 164 3.85 12.18 -19.02
C PRO A 164 3.18 12.82 -17.80
N TRP A 165 1.88 13.12 -17.88
CA TRP A 165 1.12 13.78 -16.80
C TRP A 165 0.36 12.83 -15.87
N TRP A 166 0.62 11.52 -15.94
CA TRP A 166 -0.08 10.55 -15.10
C TRP A 166 0.13 10.86 -13.61
N GLY A 167 -0.97 10.88 -12.86
CA GLY A 167 -0.99 11.16 -11.42
C GLY A 167 -0.88 12.63 -11.03
N MET A 168 -0.91 13.59 -11.98
CA MET A 168 -1.07 15.03 -11.70
C MET A 168 -2.53 15.44 -11.57
#